data_AF-A0A9C7G8T2-F1
#
_entry.id   AF-A0A9C7G8T2-F1
#
_cell.length_a   1.000
_cell.length_b   1.000
_cell.length_c   1.000
_cell.angle_alpha   90.00
_cell.angle_beta   90.00
_cell.angle_gamma   90.00
#
_symmetry.space_group_name_H-M   'P 1'
#
loop_
_entity.id
_entity.type
_entity.pdbx_description
1 polymer ?
#
loop_
_entity_poly.entity_id
_entity_poly.type
_entity_poly.pdbx_seq_one_letter_code
_entity_poly.pdbx_strand_id
1 'polypeptide(L)' 'MADLTLQQIVESVPKSLLNASDRDLEGFQKILDETIKLREGHRNLQKMIKNFSLSNPMQRP' A
#
# COMPACT_ATOMS: atom_id res chain seq x y z
N MET A 1 26.85 8.54 2.52
CA MET A 1 25.64 7.70 2.64
C MET A 1 25.92 6.75 3.79
N ALA A 2 25.05 6.64 4.79
CA ALA A 2 25.31 5.77 5.93
C ALA A 2 25.18 4.31 5.49
N ASP A 3 26.24 3.52 5.66
CA ASP A 3 26.19 2.07 5.47
C ASP A 3 25.34 1.47 6.58
N LEU A 4 24.15 0.99 6.21
CA LEU A 4 23.31 0.23 7.12
C LEU A 4 23.99 -1.10 7.41
N THR A 5 24.27 -1.37 8.68
CA THR A 5 24.80 -2.67 9.08
C THR A 5 23.70 -3.73 8.96
N LEU A 6 24.06 -4.99 8.72
CA LEU A 6 23.09 -6.11 8.70
C LEU A 6 22.28 -6.16 10.00
N GLN A 7 22.89 -5.79 11.12
CA GLN A 7 22.23 -5.70 12.41
C GLN A 7 21.12 -4.63 12.42
N GLN A 8 21.38 -3.44 11.89
CA GLN A 8 20.37 -2.38 11.80
C GLN A 8 19.21 -2.77 10.87
N ILE A 9 19.49 -3.53 9.81
CA ILE A 9 18.47 -4.07 8.90
C ILE A 9 17.58 -5.07 9.65
N VAL A 10 18.19 -6.03 10.36
CA VAL A 10 17.44 -7.04 11.12
C VAL A 10 16.62 -6.41 12.25
N GLU A 11 17.17 -5.42 12.96
CA GLU A 11 16.47 -4.69 14.03
C GLU A 11 15.26 -3.89 13.51
N SER A 12 15.28 -3.49 12.25
CA SER A 12 14.15 -2.81 11.60
C SER A 12 13.03 -3.74 11.16
N VAL A 13 13.28 -5.05 11.08
CA VAL A 13 12.30 -6.05 10.67
C VAL A 13 11.56 -6.61 11.90
N PRO A 14 10.22 -6.56 11.95
CA PRO A 14 9.45 -7.19 13.00
C PRO A 14 9.83 -8.66 13.21
N LYS A 15 10.03 -9.08 14.47
CA LYS A 15 10.38 -10.47 14.82
C LYS A 15 9.40 -11.50 14.26
N SER A 16 8.13 -11.12 14.09
CA SER A 16 7.12 -11.96 13.46
C SER A 16 7.42 -12.28 11.98
N LEU A 17 8.07 -11.37 11.26
CA LEU A 17 8.51 -11.59 9.88
C LEU A 17 9.83 -12.37 9.81
N LEU A 18 10.74 -12.16 10.77
CA LEU A 18 11.99 -12.91 10.85
C LEU A 18 11.78 -14.41 11.13
N ASN A 19 10.70 -14.75 11.86
CA ASN A 19 10.35 -16.12 12.21
C ASN A 19 9.21 -16.70 11.34
N ALA A 20 8.80 -15.99 10.29
CA ALA A 20 7.72 -16.42 9.41
C ALA A 20 8.17 -17.60 8.54
N SER A 21 7.27 -18.54 8.28
CA SER A 21 7.53 -19.57 7.26
C SER A 21 7.40 -18.99 5.85
N ASP A 22 7.99 -19.66 4.85
CA ASP A 22 7.81 -19.26 3.44
C ASP A 22 6.33 -19.15 3.03
N ARG A 23 5.48 -20.01 3.58
CA ARG A 23 4.03 -19.97 3.36
C ARG A 23 3.39 -18.70 3.94
N ASP A 24 3.82 -18.29 5.14
CA ASP A 24 3.32 -17.08 5.78
C ASP A 24 3.76 -15.84 5.00
N LEU A 25 5.01 -15.83 4.50
CA LEU A 25 5.53 -14.76 3.64
C LEU A 25 4.76 -14.66 2.31
N GLU A 26 4.45 -15.79 1.68
CA GLU A 26 3.64 -15.81 0.45
C GLU A 26 2.21 -15.32 0.70
N GLY A 27 1.59 -15.75 1.82
CA GLY A 27 0.28 -15.25 2.24
C GLY A 27 0.29 -13.75 2.50
N PHE A 28 1.33 -13.25 3.16
CA PHE A 28 1.52 -11.83 3.41
C PHE A 28 1.72 -11.03 2.11
N GLN A 29 2.49 -11.55 1.16
CA GLN A 29 2.65 -10.94 -0.17
C GLN A 29 1.31 -10.78 -0.88
N LYS A 30 0.45 -11.81 -0.86
CA LYS A 30 -0.90 -11.72 -1.45
C LYS A 30 -1.74 -10.62 -0.80
N ILE A 31 -1.67 -10.47 0.53
CA ILE A 31 -2.36 -9.40 1.26
C ILE A 31 -1.84 -8.02 0.83
N LEU A 32 -0.52 -7.86 0.68
CA LEU A 32 0.07 -6.60 0.21
C LEU A 32 -0.40 -6.26 -1.21
N ASP A 33 -0.42 -7.23 -2.11
CA ASP A 33 -0.85 -7.03 -3.49
C ASP A 33 -2.31 -6.58 -3.57
N GLU A 34 -3.20 -7.23 -2.82
CA GLU A 34 -4.62 -6.83 -2.75
C GLU A 34 -4.80 -5.45 -2.12
N THR A 35 -4.01 -5.11 -1.10
CA THR A 35 -4.03 -3.79 -0.46
C THR A 35 -3.60 -2.69 -1.44
N ILE A 36 -2.58 -2.95 -2.26
CA ILE A 36 -2.14 -2.02 -3.31
C ILE A 36 -3.25 -1.81 -4.35
N LYS A 37 -3.87 -2.89 -4.82
CA LYS A 37 -5.00 -2.81 -5.77
C LYS A 37 -6.15 -1.98 -5.20
N LEU A 38 -6.51 -2.19 -3.93
CA LEU A 38 -7.56 -1.43 -3.26
C LEU A 38 -7.21 0.07 -3.22
N ARG A 39 -5.97 0.42 -2.87
CA ARG A 39 -5.50 1.81 -2.84
C ARG A 39 -5.60 2.48 -4.22
N GLU A 40 -5.16 1.78 -5.28
CA GLU A 40 -5.24 2.32 -6.64
C GLU A 40 -6.69 2.44 -7.13
N GLY A 41 -7.55 1.48 -6.78
CA GLY A 41 -9.00 1.57 -7.03
C GLY A 41 -9.62 2.80 -6.36
N HIS A 42 -9.27 3.06 -5.09
CA HIS A 42 -9.72 4.26 -4.38
C HIS A 42 -9.23 5.56 -5.05
N ARG A 43 -7.95 5.62 -5.44
CA ARG A 43 -7.39 6.78 -6.16
C ARG A 43 -8.11 7.05 -7.48
N ASN A 44 -8.43 5.99 -8.23
CA ASN A 44 -9.16 6.10 -9.49
C ASN A 44 -10.59 6.60 -9.28
N LEU A 45 -11.27 6.09 -8.26
CA LEU A 45 -12.61 6.57 -7.89
C LEU A 45 -12.60 8.06 -7.52
N GLN A 46 -11.64 8.50 -6.70
CA GLN A 46 -11.50 9.91 -6.35
C GLN A 46 -11.28 10.81 -7.57
N LYS A 47 -10.45 10.38 -8.53
CA LYS A 47 -10.26 11.09 -9.80
C LYS A 47 -11.57 11.18 -10.59
N MET A 48 -12.32 10.08 -10.67
CA MET A 48 -13.60 10.03 -11.37
C MET A 48 -14.62 10.99 -10.77
N ILE A 49 -14.77 10.99 -9.44
CA ILE A 49 -15.68 11.90 -8.73
C ILE A 49 -15.30 13.35 -9.01
N LYS A 50 -14.01 13.69 -8.88
CA LYS A 50 -13.53 15.04 -9.17
C LYS A 50 -13.84 15.47 -10.61
N ASN A 51 -13.59 14.59 -11.58
CA ASN A 51 -13.88 14.87 -12.99
C ASN A 51 -15.38 15.05 -13.23
N PHE A 52 -16.23 14.21 -12.61
CA PHE A 52 -17.67 14.35 -12.69
C PHE A 52 -18.15 15.70 -12.15
N SER A 53 -17.72 16.08 -10.93
CA SER A 53 -18.05 17.38 -10.33
C SER A 53 -17.58 18.57 -11.16
N LEU A 54 -16.43 18.45 -11.86
CA LEU A 54 -15.94 19.49 -12.77
C LEU A 54 -16.75 19.55 -14.08
N SER A 55 -17.22 18.41 -14.58
CA SER A 55 -18.02 18.31 -15.80
C SER A 55 -19.48 18.74 -15.62
N ASN A 56 -20.00 18.80 -14.38
CA ASN A 56 -21.36 19.21 -14.08
C ASN A 56 -21.41 20.51 -13.25
N PRO A 57 -21.16 21.69 -13.85
CA PRO A 57 -21.05 22.96 -13.13
C PRO A 57 -22.36 23.43 -12.46
N MET A 58 -23.49 22.79 -12.72
CA MET A 58 -24.81 23.13 -12.14
C MET A 58 -25.05 22.58 -10.71
N GLN A 59 -24.06 21.94 -10.08
CA GLN A 59 -24.12 21.49 -8.67
C GLN A 59 -23.08 22.18 -7.77
N ARG A 60 -22.71 23.44 -8.06
CA ARG A 60 -22.06 24.28 -7.05
C ARG A 60 -23.15 24.97 -6.21
N PRO A 61 -23.15 24.85 -4.87
CA PRO A 61 -24.02 25.64 -4.01
C PRO A 61 -23.74 27.15 -4.15
#